data_AF-C4JZT4-F1
#
_entry.id   AF-C4JZT4-F1
#
_cell.length_a   1.000
_cell.length_b   1.000
_cell.length_c   1.000
_cell.angle_alpha   90.00
_cell.angle_beta   90.00
_cell.angle_gamma   90.00
#
_symmetry.space_group_name_H-M   'P 1'
#
loop_
_entity.id
_entity.type
_entity.pdbx_description
1 polymer ?
#
loop_
_entity_poly.entity_id
_entity_poly.type
_entity_poly.pdbx_seq_one_letter_code
_entity_poly.pdbx_strand_id
1 'polypeptide(L)'
;MSRIPDDEDDPSSTVPARSSYRLAMEFYILEKLTQMGCTCTPKLLDSFFSVQTEDLPVPGGFFAIIVMERLPGRNLANFGDLPMAERDQVRIAFGKALREFFALGFRHEDPDRRNVMWDPKNKKWYVCVPLALLGSVARSLNHSCVAHLFGSYIIDFEYAYHVKDADSAKFTPMVHYPLWGLAGPMINTSLGGLDPMVPCEIPTIRDPDDETLERMAAEAAGKPLKPQVILR
;
A
#
# COMPACT_ATOMS: atom_id res chain seq x y z
N MET A 1 1.01 -32.43 3.53
CA MET A 1 1.40 -31.45 4.56
C MET A 1 2.78 -30.93 4.19
N SER A 2 2.84 -29.79 3.50
CA SER A 2 4.08 -29.13 3.09
C SER A 2 4.58 -28.26 4.24
N ARG A 3 5.83 -28.51 4.69
CA ARG A 3 6.53 -27.72 5.71
C ARG A 3 7.05 -26.42 5.06
N ILE A 4 6.91 -25.32 5.78
CA ILE A 4 7.35 -23.98 5.38
C ILE A 4 8.84 -23.86 5.76
N PRO A 5 9.74 -23.47 4.83
CA PRO A 5 11.11 -23.18 5.17
C PRO A 5 11.17 -21.75 5.73
N ASP A 6 11.32 -21.63 7.05
CA ASP A 6 11.89 -20.49 7.80
C ASP A 6 11.69 -20.76 9.32
N ASP A 7 12.07 -21.95 9.81
CA ASP A 7 12.20 -22.21 11.25
C ASP A 7 13.62 -21.77 11.68
N GLU A 8 13.70 -20.90 12.70
CA GLU A 8 14.93 -20.26 13.20
C GLU A 8 16.02 -21.25 13.69
N ASP A 9 15.73 -22.55 13.74
CA ASP A 9 16.60 -23.61 14.24
C ASP A 9 17.33 -24.43 13.14
N ASP A 10 17.10 -24.18 11.84
CA ASP A 10 17.73 -24.95 10.73
C ASP A 10 18.66 -24.07 9.86
N PRO A 11 19.99 -24.17 10.00
CA PRO A 11 20.92 -23.38 9.22
C PRO A 11 20.91 -23.83 7.76
N SER A 12 20.18 -23.07 6.92
CA SER A 12 20.44 -22.93 5.49
C SER A 12 20.57 -24.26 4.73
N SER A 13 19.42 -24.84 4.35
CA SER A 13 19.37 -25.66 3.15
C SER A 13 19.89 -24.83 1.96
N THR A 14 21.02 -25.22 1.37
CA THR A 14 21.56 -24.65 0.13
C THR A 14 20.74 -25.01 -1.12
N VAL A 15 19.64 -25.76 -0.95
CA VAL A 15 18.71 -26.09 -2.04
C VAL A 15 17.96 -24.82 -2.44
N PRO A 16 18.01 -24.41 -3.72
CA PRO A 16 17.26 -23.25 -4.17
C PRO A 16 15.76 -23.42 -3.95
N ALA A 17 15.15 -22.43 -3.28
CA ALA A 17 13.71 -22.41 -3.10
C ALA A 17 13.00 -22.21 -4.45
N ARG A 18 11.88 -22.93 -4.65
CA ARG A 18 11.06 -22.79 -5.87
C ARG A 18 10.31 -21.46 -5.94
N SER A 19 10.20 -20.70 -4.87
CA SER A 19 9.68 -19.33 -4.85
C SER A 19 9.99 -18.73 -3.48
N SER A 20 9.90 -17.41 -3.34
CA SER A 20 9.90 -16.77 -2.02
C SER A 20 8.47 -16.76 -1.46
N TYR A 21 8.34 -16.79 -0.14
CA TYR A 21 7.05 -16.60 0.54
C TYR A 21 6.40 -15.27 0.14
N ARG A 22 7.20 -14.20 0.04
CA ARG A 22 6.76 -12.85 -0.35
C ARG A 22 6.11 -12.82 -1.73
N LEU A 23 6.76 -13.43 -2.74
CA LEU A 23 6.21 -13.52 -4.10
C LEU A 23 4.90 -14.32 -4.15
N ALA A 24 4.85 -15.44 -3.42
CA ALA A 24 3.64 -16.28 -3.38
C ALA A 24 2.46 -15.54 -2.74
N MET A 25 2.71 -14.80 -1.66
CA MET A 25 1.70 -13.96 -1.00
C MET A 25 1.23 -12.83 -1.90
N GLU A 26 2.16 -12.14 -2.55
CA GLU A 26 1.83 -11.04 -3.44
C GLU A 26 0.92 -11.49 -4.58
N PHE A 27 1.29 -12.58 -5.26
CA PHE A 27 0.48 -13.16 -6.33
C PHE A 27 -0.91 -13.57 -5.81
N TYR A 28 -0.96 -14.26 -4.66
CA TYR A 28 -2.22 -14.70 -4.06
C TYR A 28 -3.16 -13.53 -3.73
N ILE A 29 -2.65 -12.47 -3.11
CA ILE A 29 -3.45 -11.31 -2.70
C ILE A 29 -3.99 -10.58 -3.92
N LEU A 30 -3.11 -10.29 -4.88
CA LEU A 30 -3.47 -9.61 -6.11
C LEU A 30 -4.48 -10.42 -6.94
N GLU A 31 -4.29 -11.74 -7.06
CA GLU A 31 -5.23 -12.63 -7.72
C GLU A 31 -6.60 -12.59 -7.01
N LYS A 32 -6.62 -12.66 -5.68
CA LYS A 32 -7.86 -12.61 -4.90
C LYS A 32 -8.58 -11.28 -5.05
N LEU A 33 -7.89 -10.16 -4.93
CA LEU A 33 -8.46 -8.83 -5.10
C LEU A 33 -9.03 -8.65 -6.52
N THR A 34 -8.34 -9.19 -7.54
CA THR A 34 -8.82 -9.21 -8.93
C THR A 34 -10.10 -10.04 -9.06
N GLN A 35 -10.13 -11.26 -8.52
CA GLN A 35 -11.30 -12.15 -8.52
C GLN A 35 -12.51 -11.54 -7.79
N MET A 36 -12.26 -10.80 -6.71
CA MET A 36 -13.28 -10.11 -5.93
C MET A 36 -13.73 -8.78 -6.56
N GLY A 37 -13.12 -8.37 -7.69
CA GLY A 37 -13.49 -7.15 -8.40
C GLY A 37 -13.09 -5.88 -7.67
N CYS A 38 -12.06 -5.93 -6.81
CA CYS A 38 -11.54 -4.78 -6.10
C CYS A 38 -11.21 -3.67 -7.09
N THR A 39 -11.76 -2.48 -6.85
CA THR A 39 -11.57 -1.34 -7.74
C THR A 39 -10.37 -0.51 -7.34
N CYS A 40 -9.96 -0.53 -6.08
CA CYS A 40 -8.84 0.26 -5.57
C CYS A 40 -7.46 -0.42 -5.72
N THR A 41 -7.38 -1.54 -6.42
CA THR A 41 -6.12 -2.23 -6.75
C THR A 41 -6.01 -2.48 -8.25
N PRO A 42 -4.78 -2.59 -8.80
CA PRO A 42 -4.60 -3.00 -10.19
C PRO A 42 -5.04 -4.44 -10.37
N LYS A 43 -5.56 -4.77 -11.55
CA LYS A 43 -5.95 -6.14 -11.88
C LYS A 43 -4.74 -6.95 -12.31
N LEU A 44 -4.66 -8.19 -11.85
CA LEU A 44 -3.78 -9.20 -12.43
C LEU A 44 -4.23 -9.50 -13.86
N LEU A 45 -3.31 -9.39 -14.82
CA LEU A 45 -3.54 -9.73 -16.22
C LEU A 45 -2.91 -11.08 -16.57
N ASP A 46 -1.68 -11.29 -16.12
CA ASP A 46 -0.92 -12.54 -16.35
C ASP A 46 0.22 -12.67 -15.34
N SER A 47 0.78 -13.87 -15.22
CA SER A 47 2.03 -14.09 -14.49
C SER A 47 2.90 -15.15 -15.15
N PHE A 48 4.21 -14.96 -15.01
CA PHE A 48 5.20 -15.90 -15.49
C PHE A 48 6.16 -16.24 -14.36
N PHE A 49 6.50 -17.51 -14.26
CA PHE A 49 7.45 -18.03 -13.28
C PHE A 49 8.43 -18.96 -13.98
N SER A 50 9.73 -18.78 -13.72
CA SER A 50 10.75 -19.71 -14.20
C SER A 50 11.89 -19.85 -13.20
N VAL A 51 12.40 -21.08 -13.12
CA VAL A 51 13.71 -21.35 -12.52
C VAL A 51 14.78 -20.89 -13.52
N GLN A 52 15.83 -20.28 -12.99
CA GLN A 52 16.96 -19.80 -13.77
C GLN A 52 17.88 -20.98 -14.10
N THR A 53 18.17 -21.13 -15.39
CA THR A 53 19.11 -22.11 -15.93
C THR A 53 20.56 -21.69 -15.66
N GLU A 54 21.51 -22.60 -15.91
CA GLU A 54 22.96 -22.39 -15.68
C GLU A 54 23.55 -21.19 -16.43
N ASP A 55 22.91 -20.74 -17.50
CA ASP A 55 23.31 -19.60 -18.34
C ASP A 55 22.72 -18.26 -17.89
N LEU A 56 21.86 -18.25 -16.86
CA LEU A 56 21.25 -17.03 -16.31
C LEU A 56 22.01 -16.52 -15.08
N PRO A 57 21.81 -15.25 -14.67
CA PRO A 57 22.61 -14.61 -13.62
C PRO A 57 22.62 -15.32 -12.27
N VAL A 58 21.57 -16.11 -11.96
CA VAL A 58 21.46 -16.87 -10.72
C VAL A 58 21.02 -18.32 -11.00
N PRO A 59 21.93 -19.22 -11.41
CA PRO A 59 21.62 -20.62 -11.65
C PRO A 59 20.93 -21.30 -10.47
N GLY A 60 19.83 -22.02 -10.74
CA GLY A 60 19.01 -22.66 -9.72
C GLY A 60 18.09 -21.70 -8.96
N GLY A 61 18.34 -20.40 -9.00
CA GLY A 61 17.42 -19.37 -8.50
C GLY A 61 16.13 -19.32 -9.33
N PHE A 62 15.28 -18.33 -9.07
CA PHE A 62 14.07 -18.13 -9.85
C PHE A 62 13.91 -16.66 -10.25
N PHE A 63 13.04 -16.42 -11.22
CA PHE A 63 12.46 -15.11 -11.46
C PHE A 63 10.97 -15.26 -11.73
N ALA A 64 10.24 -14.21 -11.40
CA ALA A 64 8.83 -14.11 -11.69
C ALA A 64 8.52 -12.76 -12.30
N ILE A 65 7.53 -12.74 -13.19
CA ILE A 65 6.99 -11.55 -13.82
C ILE A 65 5.51 -11.54 -13.50
N ILE A 66 5.03 -10.46 -12.91
CA ILE A 66 3.61 -10.22 -12.68
C ILE A 66 3.18 -9.11 -13.64
N VAL A 67 2.23 -9.39 -14.50
CA VAL A 67 1.67 -8.44 -15.46
C VAL A 67 0.34 -7.94 -14.91
N MET A 68 0.21 -6.62 -14.77
CA MET A 68 -0.94 -5.98 -14.15
C MET A 68 -1.49 -4.84 -14.99
N GLU A 69 -2.73 -4.44 -14.69
CA GLU A 69 -3.30 -3.21 -15.21
C GLU A 69 -2.41 -2.02 -14.87
N ARG A 70 -2.00 -1.28 -15.90
CA ARG A 70 -1.31 -0.01 -15.70
C ARG A 70 -2.29 1.01 -15.15
N LEU A 71 -2.04 1.45 -13.93
CA LEU A 71 -2.87 2.48 -13.31
C LEU A 71 -2.53 3.89 -13.83
N PRO A 72 -3.56 4.73 -14.04
CA PRO A 72 -3.36 6.16 -14.29
C PRO A 72 -2.90 6.90 -13.03
N GLY A 73 -2.44 8.13 -13.21
CA GLY A 73 -2.17 9.05 -12.11
C GLY A 73 -0.69 9.14 -11.71
N ARG A 74 -0.45 9.55 -10.47
CA ARG A 74 0.87 9.85 -9.91
C ARG A 74 1.04 9.30 -8.50
N ASN A 75 2.29 8.99 -8.16
CA ASN A 75 2.68 8.61 -6.81
C ASN A 75 2.52 9.79 -5.84
N LEU A 76 2.17 9.52 -4.58
CA LEU A 76 1.94 10.55 -3.56
C LEU A 76 3.15 10.87 -2.67
N ALA A 77 4.37 10.45 -3.02
CA ALA A 77 5.59 10.82 -2.28
C ALA A 77 5.66 12.34 -1.98
N ASN A 78 5.28 13.17 -2.97
CA ASN A 78 5.26 14.64 -2.86
C ASN A 78 3.87 15.19 -2.50
N PHE A 79 3.04 14.44 -1.75
CA PHE A 79 1.69 14.86 -1.34
C PHE A 79 1.65 16.26 -0.72
N GLY A 80 2.68 16.65 0.03
CA GLY A 80 2.77 17.96 0.67
C GLY A 80 2.82 19.15 -0.30
N ASP A 81 3.26 18.92 -1.54
CA ASP A 81 3.37 19.94 -2.58
C ASP A 81 2.04 20.17 -3.30
N LEU A 82 1.05 19.31 -3.07
CA LEU A 82 -0.27 19.44 -3.68
C LEU A 82 -1.05 20.61 -3.06
N PRO A 83 -1.80 21.38 -3.86
CA PRO A 83 -2.73 22.38 -3.34
C PRO A 83 -3.70 21.75 -2.33
N MET A 84 -4.13 22.52 -1.33
CA MET A 84 -4.99 22.00 -0.27
C MET A 84 -6.26 21.32 -0.82
N ALA A 85 -6.92 21.96 -1.78
CA ALA A 85 -8.12 21.40 -2.41
C ALA A 85 -7.87 20.03 -3.09
N GLU A 86 -6.67 19.80 -3.62
CA GLU A 86 -6.33 18.50 -4.20
C GLU A 86 -5.98 17.48 -3.11
N ARG A 87 -5.32 17.89 -2.02
CA ARG A 87 -5.08 17.02 -0.86
C ARG A 87 -6.38 16.53 -0.23
N ASP A 88 -7.41 17.37 -0.19
CA ASP A 88 -8.74 16.97 0.30
C ASP A 88 -9.39 15.92 -0.61
N GLN A 89 -9.27 16.08 -1.93
CA GLN A 89 -9.75 15.08 -2.89
C GLN A 89 -9.01 13.74 -2.73
N VAL A 90 -7.70 13.77 -2.52
CA VAL A 90 -6.90 12.57 -2.22
C VAL A 90 -7.40 11.87 -0.96
N ARG A 91 -7.68 12.62 0.11
CA ARG A 91 -8.18 12.06 1.38
C ARG A 91 -9.55 11.43 1.26
N ILE A 92 -10.46 12.08 0.53
CA ILE A 92 -11.78 11.52 0.22
C ILE A 92 -11.62 10.20 -0.53
N ALA A 93 -10.82 10.19 -1.61
CA ALA A 93 -10.61 9.00 -2.42
C ALA A 93 -9.91 7.87 -1.63
N PHE A 94 -8.93 8.21 -0.78
CA PHE A 94 -8.29 7.30 0.15
C PHE A 94 -9.31 6.65 1.09
N GLY A 95 -10.17 7.46 1.73
CA GLY A 95 -11.19 6.96 2.66
C GLY A 95 -12.14 5.96 1.99
N LYS A 96 -12.59 6.27 0.77
CA LYS A 96 -13.44 5.38 -0.04
C LYS A 96 -12.71 4.06 -0.39
N ALA A 97 -11.50 4.16 -0.89
CA ALA A 97 -10.70 3.00 -1.29
C ALA A 97 -10.31 2.10 -0.11
N LEU A 98 -9.95 2.68 1.04
CA LEU A 98 -9.57 1.91 2.22
C LEU A 98 -10.78 1.20 2.84
N ARG A 99 -11.96 1.85 2.83
CA ARG A 99 -13.22 1.22 3.23
C ARG A 99 -13.56 0.03 2.34
N GLU A 100 -13.41 0.15 1.02
CA GLU A 100 -13.56 -0.97 0.09
C GLU A 100 -12.56 -2.10 0.42
N PHE A 101 -11.27 -1.77 0.56
CA PHE A 101 -10.22 -2.74 0.86
C PHE A 101 -10.48 -3.51 2.15
N PHE A 102 -10.94 -2.81 3.20
CA PHE A 102 -11.32 -3.39 4.48
C PHE A 102 -12.59 -4.24 4.38
N ALA A 103 -13.59 -3.81 3.60
CA ALA A 103 -14.82 -4.57 3.37
C ALA A 103 -14.57 -5.90 2.63
N LEU A 104 -13.53 -5.95 1.79
CA LEU A 104 -13.04 -7.18 1.16
C LEU A 104 -12.19 -8.05 2.11
N GLY A 105 -12.00 -7.62 3.36
CA GLY A 105 -11.26 -8.35 4.37
C GLY A 105 -9.75 -8.18 4.29
N PHE A 106 -9.22 -7.16 3.61
CA PHE A 106 -7.78 -6.96 3.49
C PHE A 106 -7.27 -5.84 4.38
N ARG A 107 -6.04 -5.96 4.87
CA ARG A 107 -5.28 -4.92 5.56
C ARG A 107 -3.91 -4.77 4.94
N HIS A 108 -3.26 -3.63 5.21
CA HIS A 108 -1.94 -3.30 4.72
C HIS A 108 -1.03 -2.88 5.88
N GLU A 109 0.13 -3.52 6.03
CA GLU A 109 1.06 -3.30 7.15
C GLU A 109 2.17 -2.28 6.87
N ASP A 110 2.34 -1.86 5.61
CA ASP A 110 3.30 -0.81 5.23
C ASP A 110 2.61 0.48 4.73
N PRO A 111 2.00 1.28 5.62
CA PRO A 111 1.30 2.49 5.26
C PRO A 111 2.29 3.63 4.94
N ASP A 112 2.48 3.93 3.66
CA ASP A 112 3.32 5.03 3.19
C ASP A 112 2.69 5.70 1.96
N ARG A 113 2.91 7.01 1.76
CA ARG A 113 2.47 7.75 0.57
C ARG A 113 3.16 7.29 -0.72
N ARG A 114 4.34 6.67 -0.56
CA ARG A 114 5.02 5.98 -1.66
C ARG A 114 4.20 4.80 -2.12
N ASN A 115 3.42 4.17 -1.24
CA ASN A 115 2.71 2.92 -1.52
C ASN A 115 1.34 3.08 -2.17
N VAL A 116 1.10 4.23 -2.82
CA VAL A 116 -0.22 4.62 -3.29
C VAL A 116 -0.13 5.49 -4.55
N MET A 117 -1.17 5.39 -5.38
CA MET A 117 -1.31 6.17 -6.60
C MET A 117 -2.58 7.02 -6.55
N TRP A 118 -2.48 8.27 -6.98
CA TRP A 118 -3.58 9.21 -7.10
C TRP A 118 -3.84 9.55 -8.57
N ASP A 119 -5.06 9.26 -9.03
CA ASP A 119 -5.55 9.67 -10.33
C ASP A 119 -6.51 10.87 -10.19
N PRO A 120 -6.03 12.10 -10.45
CA PRO A 120 -6.85 13.30 -10.34
C PRO A 120 -7.98 13.35 -11.37
N LYS A 121 -7.83 12.68 -12.53
CA LYS A 121 -8.83 12.73 -13.60
C LYS A 121 -10.08 11.95 -13.22
N ASN A 122 -9.90 10.75 -12.67
CA ASN A 122 -11.00 9.90 -12.23
C ASN A 122 -11.31 10.04 -10.73
N LYS A 123 -10.59 10.93 -10.02
CA LYS A 123 -10.66 11.13 -8.56
C LYS A 123 -10.51 9.81 -7.80
N LYS A 124 -9.57 8.98 -8.25
CA LYS A 124 -9.41 7.62 -7.75
C LYS A 124 -8.08 7.45 -7.06
N TRP A 125 -8.13 6.77 -5.93
CA TRP A 125 -6.97 6.38 -5.18
C TRP A 125 -6.78 4.88 -5.30
N TYR A 126 -5.54 4.46 -5.48
CA TYR A 126 -5.19 3.07 -5.64
C TYR A 126 -4.11 2.67 -4.62
N VAL A 127 -4.31 1.53 -3.98
CA VAL A 127 -3.25 0.85 -3.22
C VAL A 127 -2.26 0.31 -4.25
N CYS A 128 -1.02 0.79 -4.21
CA CYS A 128 0.03 0.43 -5.16
C CYS A 128 1.37 0.60 -4.49
N VAL A 129 1.87 -0.46 -3.85
CA VAL A 129 3.17 -0.43 -3.19
C VAL A 129 4.27 -0.44 -4.24
N PRO A 130 5.04 0.63 -4.51
CA PRO A 130 6.19 0.55 -5.39
C PRO A 130 7.21 -0.37 -4.72
N LEU A 131 7.64 -1.41 -5.41
CA LEU A 131 8.82 -2.19 -5.06
C LEU A 131 10.05 -1.27 -5.12
N ALA A 132 10.25 -0.52 -4.04
CA ALA A 132 11.29 0.47 -3.89
C ALA A 132 12.12 0.15 -2.65
N LEU A 133 12.67 -1.05 -2.57
CA LEU A 133 13.88 -1.33 -1.79
C LEU A 133 14.85 -2.33 -2.46
N LEU A 134 15.06 -2.22 -3.78
CA LEU A 134 16.36 -2.62 -4.37
C LEU A 134 17.44 -1.53 -4.12
N GLY A 135 17.61 -1.21 -2.85
CA GLY A 135 18.70 -0.38 -2.32
C GLY A 135 19.12 -0.83 -0.92
N SER A 136 18.16 -1.35 -0.12
CA SER A 136 18.43 -1.77 1.26
C SER A 136 18.24 -3.27 1.50
N VAL A 137 17.52 -4.02 0.66
CA VAL A 137 17.40 -5.50 0.81
C VAL A 137 18.47 -6.27 0.02
N ALA A 138 19.39 -5.57 -0.67
CA ALA A 138 20.60 -6.19 -1.22
C ALA A 138 21.56 -6.73 -0.12
N ARG A 139 21.30 -6.46 1.17
CA ARG A 139 22.06 -7.04 2.29
C ARG A 139 21.41 -8.23 2.99
N SER A 140 20.16 -8.58 2.66
CA SER A 140 19.47 -9.70 3.35
C SER A 140 18.75 -10.68 2.43
N LEU A 141 18.71 -10.44 1.11
CA LEU A 141 18.38 -11.51 0.18
C LEU A 141 19.64 -12.34 -0.04
N ASN A 142 19.65 -13.56 0.52
CA ASN A 142 20.56 -14.61 0.08
C ASN A 142 20.58 -14.65 -1.45
N HIS A 143 21.73 -15.02 -2.01
CA HIS A 143 22.19 -14.95 -3.41
C HIS A 143 21.26 -15.50 -4.53
N SER A 144 19.96 -15.70 -4.30
CA SER A 144 19.05 -16.57 -5.03
C SER A 144 17.98 -15.88 -5.89
N CYS A 145 17.87 -14.54 -5.87
CA CYS A 145 16.77 -13.82 -6.54
C CYS A 145 17.27 -12.56 -7.28
N VAL A 146 17.06 -12.52 -8.59
CA VAL A 146 17.23 -11.32 -9.43
C VAL A 146 15.88 -11.00 -10.07
N ALA A 147 15.32 -9.85 -9.73
CA ALA A 147 14.14 -9.31 -10.40
C ALA A 147 14.60 -8.35 -11.52
N HIS A 148 14.35 -8.70 -12.78
CA HIS A 148 14.54 -7.81 -13.93
C HIS A 148 13.17 -7.22 -14.31
N LEU A 149 13.03 -5.90 -14.22
CA LEU A 149 11.78 -5.20 -14.55
C LEU A 149 12.05 -4.04 -15.52
N PHE A 150 11.52 -4.16 -16.74
CA PHE A 150 11.45 -3.07 -17.71
C PHE A 150 10.12 -2.33 -17.52
N GLY A 151 10.19 -1.05 -17.16
CA GLY A 151 9.10 -0.09 -17.35
C GLY A 151 8.03 -0.02 -16.25
N SER A 152 8.21 0.96 -15.36
CA SER A 152 7.15 1.75 -14.71
C SER A 152 6.15 1.03 -13.78
N TYR A 153 6.42 1.15 -12.47
CA TYR A 153 5.60 0.78 -11.31
C TYR A 153 5.50 -0.72 -11.04
N ILE A 154 6.20 -1.15 -9.99
CA ILE A 154 6.21 -2.53 -9.50
C ILE A 154 5.33 -2.53 -8.26
N ILE A 155 4.30 -3.38 -8.16
CA ILE A 155 3.46 -3.46 -6.97
C ILE A 155 4.13 -4.38 -5.92
N ASP A 156 3.77 -4.26 -4.65
CA ASP A 156 4.32 -5.04 -3.54
C ASP A 156 3.21 -5.30 -2.49
N PHE A 157 2.49 -6.40 -2.62
CA PHE A 157 1.49 -6.82 -1.63
C PHE A 157 2.09 -7.63 -0.47
N GLU A 158 3.41 -7.64 -0.27
CA GLU A 158 4.05 -8.47 0.76
C GLU A 158 3.57 -8.16 2.18
N TYR A 159 3.09 -6.93 2.38
CA TYR A 159 2.54 -6.43 3.65
C TYR A 159 1.01 -6.42 3.68
N ALA A 160 0.34 -6.86 2.62
CA ALA A 160 -1.10 -7.04 2.66
C ALA A 160 -1.46 -8.44 3.17
N TYR A 161 -2.59 -8.56 3.85
CA TYR A 161 -3.07 -9.86 4.33
C TYR A 161 -4.58 -9.88 4.45
N HIS A 162 -5.13 -11.08 4.30
CA HIS A 162 -6.55 -11.33 4.44
C HIS A 162 -6.90 -11.60 5.91
N VAL A 163 -7.83 -10.82 6.45
CA VAL A 163 -8.30 -10.85 7.83
C VAL A 163 -9.62 -11.61 7.88
N LYS A 164 -9.70 -12.62 8.75
CA LYS A 164 -10.90 -13.46 8.90
C LYS A 164 -12.07 -12.73 9.58
N ASP A 165 -11.80 -11.62 10.27
CA ASP A 165 -12.78 -10.80 10.99
C ASP A 165 -12.85 -9.39 10.38
N ALA A 166 -13.78 -9.22 9.45
CA ALA A 166 -14.02 -7.98 8.72
C ALA A 166 -14.53 -6.84 9.64
N ASP A 167 -15.15 -7.15 10.79
CA ASP A 167 -15.69 -6.15 11.71
C ASP A 167 -14.60 -5.38 12.48
N SER A 168 -13.37 -5.91 12.49
CA SER A 168 -12.24 -5.31 13.17
C SER A 168 -11.57 -4.16 12.40
N ALA A 169 -11.76 -4.05 11.07
CA ALA A 169 -11.04 -3.11 10.20
C ALA A 169 -11.97 -1.98 9.76
N LYS A 170 -12.18 -0.99 10.64
CA LYS A 170 -12.96 0.20 10.28
C LYS A 170 -12.02 1.37 9.99
N PHE A 171 -12.28 2.07 8.88
CA PHE A 171 -11.54 3.27 8.55
C PHE A 171 -11.83 4.36 9.59
N THR A 172 -10.78 4.93 10.15
CA THR A 172 -10.85 6.02 11.14
C THR A 172 -9.93 7.13 10.67
N PRO A 173 -10.46 8.27 10.16
CA PRO A 173 -9.66 9.39 9.64
C PRO A 173 -8.53 9.84 10.57
N MET A 174 -8.81 9.98 11.86
CA MET A 174 -7.84 10.39 12.89
C MET A 174 -6.63 9.43 12.99
N VAL A 175 -6.82 8.15 12.68
CA VAL A 175 -5.75 7.13 12.76
C VAL A 175 -5.09 6.94 11.41
N HIS A 176 -5.88 6.75 10.36
CA HIS A 176 -5.37 6.31 9.07
C HIS A 176 -4.79 7.44 8.25
N TYR A 177 -5.29 8.68 8.36
CA TYR A 177 -4.62 9.78 7.65
C TYR A 177 -3.20 10.02 8.19
N PRO A 178 -2.93 10.12 9.50
CA PRO A 178 -1.55 10.23 9.97
C PRO A 178 -0.69 9.02 9.63
N LEU A 179 -1.24 7.81 9.79
CA LEU A 179 -0.53 6.57 9.54
C LEU A 179 -0.02 6.46 8.10
N TRP A 180 -0.84 6.86 7.12
CA TRP A 180 -0.47 6.89 5.70
C TRP A 180 0.20 8.20 5.28
N GLY A 181 0.53 9.07 6.24
CA GLY A 181 1.09 10.38 6.01
C GLY A 181 0.13 11.38 5.35
N LEU A 182 -1.16 11.13 5.20
CA LEU A 182 -2.11 12.06 4.57
C LEU A 182 -2.62 13.19 5.49
N ALA A 183 -2.22 13.24 6.76
CA ALA A 183 -2.74 14.20 7.74
C ALA A 183 -2.12 15.62 7.72
N GLY A 184 -1.17 15.89 6.82
CA GLY A 184 -0.46 17.18 6.79
C GLY A 184 0.55 17.25 5.64
N PRO A 185 1.28 18.37 5.48
CA PRO A 185 2.23 18.53 4.37
C PRO A 185 3.48 17.64 4.53
N MET A 186 3.99 17.49 5.75
CA MET A 186 5.20 16.73 6.04
C MET A 186 4.97 15.22 6.05
N ILE A 187 5.97 14.45 5.63
CA ILE A 187 6.03 13.00 5.82
C ILE A 187 6.11 12.75 7.33
N ASN A 188 5.16 11.98 7.87
CA ASN A 188 4.96 11.80 9.31
C ASN A 188 4.56 13.12 10.01
N THR A 189 3.29 13.24 10.35
CA THR A 189 2.66 14.51 10.71
C THR A 189 2.96 14.96 12.13
N SER A 190 4.07 14.52 12.73
CA SER A 190 4.56 14.95 14.05
C SER A 190 5.28 16.30 14.04
N LEU A 191 5.59 16.86 12.86
CA LEU A 191 6.31 18.14 12.73
C LEU A 191 5.57 19.23 11.94
N GLY A 192 4.39 18.94 11.40
CA GLY A 192 3.55 19.90 10.65
C GLY A 192 2.18 20.07 11.32
N GLY A 193 1.56 21.26 11.19
CA GLY A 193 0.21 21.49 11.71
C GLY A 193 -0.78 20.45 11.21
N LEU A 194 -1.72 20.05 12.09
CA LEU A 194 -2.76 19.08 11.78
C LEU A 194 -3.72 19.68 10.76
N ASP A 195 -3.91 18.97 9.66
CA ASP A 195 -4.83 19.38 8.61
C ASP A 195 -6.27 19.41 9.15
N PRO A 196 -7.08 20.45 8.85
CA PRO A 196 -8.47 20.53 9.30
C PRO A 196 -9.34 19.34 8.86
N MET A 197 -8.96 18.63 7.80
CA MET A 197 -9.63 17.41 7.33
C MET A 197 -9.32 16.18 8.21
N VAL A 198 -8.39 16.30 9.17
CA VAL A 198 -8.06 15.28 10.17
C VAL A 198 -8.82 15.61 11.47
N PRO A 199 -9.97 14.96 11.72
CA PRO A 199 -10.76 15.26 12.90
C PRO A 199 -10.00 14.78 14.14
N CYS A 200 -9.51 15.74 14.94
CA CYS A 200 -8.86 15.46 16.22
C CYS A 200 -9.84 15.51 17.41
N GLU A 201 -11.12 15.70 17.14
CA GLU A 201 -12.16 15.89 18.16
C GLU A 201 -12.71 14.55 18.67
N ILE A 202 -13.21 14.54 19.92
CA ILE A 202 -13.84 13.40 20.58
C ILE A 202 -15.36 13.64 20.57
N PRO A 203 -16.21 12.67 20.20
CA PRO A 203 -15.87 11.29 19.80
C PRO A 203 -15.26 11.19 18.40
N THR A 204 -14.42 10.18 18.21
CA THR A 204 -13.75 9.94 16.92
C THR A 204 -14.74 9.47 15.86
N ILE A 205 -14.65 10.06 14.66
CA ILE A 205 -15.41 9.60 13.50
C ILE A 205 -14.86 8.24 13.08
N ARG A 206 -15.72 7.20 13.07
CA ARG A 206 -15.38 5.83 12.69
C ARG A 206 -16.26 5.40 11.52
N ASP A 207 -15.61 4.83 10.50
CA ASP A 207 -16.18 4.37 9.23
C ASP A 207 -17.11 5.40 8.56
N PRO A 208 -16.66 6.66 8.34
CA PRO A 208 -17.50 7.67 7.72
C PRO A 208 -17.91 7.26 6.31
N ASP A 209 -19.18 7.46 5.99
CA ASP A 209 -19.67 7.32 4.63
C ASP A 209 -19.14 8.43 3.72
N ASP A 210 -19.45 8.30 2.42
CA ASP A 210 -18.99 9.22 1.40
C ASP A 210 -19.50 10.65 1.65
N GLU A 211 -20.76 10.81 2.06
CA GLU A 211 -21.34 12.11 2.38
C GLU A 211 -20.62 12.78 3.56
N THR A 212 -20.31 12.00 4.60
CA THR A 212 -19.56 12.49 5.75
C THR A 212 -18.15 12.92 5.35
N LEU A 213 -17.46 12.16 4.49
CA LEU A 213 -16.13 12.53 3.97
C LEU A 213 -16.15 13.84 3.18
N GLU A 214 -17.14 14.00 2.30
CA GLU A 214 -17.31 15.23 1.50
C GLU A 214 -17.65 16.42 2.41
N ARG A 215 -18.52 16.23 3.43
CA ARG A 215 -18.83 17.26 4.42
C ARG A 215 -17.59 17.68 5.20
N MET A 216 -16.76 16.73 5.64
CA MET A 216 -15.50 17.01 6.33
C MET A 216 -14.57 17.88 5.47
N ALA A 217 -14.43 17.56 4.18
CA ALA A 217 -13.64 18.35 3.26
C ALA A 217 -14.22 19.76 3.04
N ALA A 218 -15.53 19.88 2.88
CA ALA A 218 -16.21 21.17 2.75
C ALA A 218 -16.04 22.06 4.00
N GLU A 219 -16.11 21.46 5.19
CA GLU A 219 -15.88 22.16 6.46
C GLU A 219 -14.40 22.52 6.65
N ALA A 220 -13.46 21.74 6.14
CA ALA A 220 -12.03 22.01 6.19
C ALA A 220 -11.59 23.12 5.22
N ALA A 221 -12.32 23.29 4.10
CA ALA A 221 -11.95 24.21 3.03
C ALA A 221 -11.72 25.64 3.53
N GLY A 222 -10.55 26.18 3.18
CA GLY A 222 -10.15 27.55 3.54
C GLY A 222 -9.72 27.74 4.99
N LYS A 223 -9.81 26.71 5.86
CA LYS A 223 -9.27 26.78 7.22
C LYS A 223 -7.74 26.61 7.19
N PRO A 224 -6.99 27.36 8.02
CA PRO A 224 -5.55 27.18 8.14
C PRO A 224 -5.23 25.83 8.82
N LEU A 225 -4.01 25.34 8.62
CA LEU A 225 -3.50 24.20 9.39
C LEU A 225 -3.57 24.50 10.89
N LYS A 226 -4.09 23.56 11.68
CA LYS A 226 -4.18 23.72 13.13
C LYS A 226 -2.76 23.56 13.74
N PRO A 227 -2.33 24.42 14.66
CA PRO A 227 -1.08 24.19 15.38
C PRO A 227 -1.18 22.85 16.14
N GLN A 228 -0.09 22.08 16.17
CA GLN A 228 -0.05 20.89 17.00
C GLN A 228 -0.10 21.29 18.47
N VAL A 229 -1.12 20.84 19.18
CA VAL A 229 -1.10 20.83 20.63
C VAL A 229 -0.28 19.60 21.02
N ILE A 230 0.99 19.80 21.34
CA ILE A 230 1.80 18.76 21.99
C ILE A 230 1.14 18.54 23.36
N LEU A 231 0.37 17.47 23.49
CA LEU A 231 0.00 16.96 24.81
C LEU A 231 1.31 16.55 25.49
N ARG A 232 1.77 17.39 26.42
CA ARG A 232 2.90 17.11 27.30
C ARG A 232 2.52 16.07 28.35
#